data_AF-A0A177BVF7-F1
#
_entry.id   AF-A0A177BVF7-F1
#
_cell.length_a   1.000
_cell.length_b   1.000
_cell.length_c   1.000
_cell.angle_alpha   90.00
_cell.angle_beta   90.00
_cell.angle_gamma   90.00
#
_symmetry.space_group_name_H-M   'P 1'
#
loop_
_entity.id
_entity.type
_entity.pdbx_description
1 polymer ?
#
loop_
_entity_poly.entity_id
_entity_poly.type
_entity_poly.pdbx_seq_one_letter_code
_entity_poly.pdbx_strand_id
1 'polypeptide(L)'
;MFSEATPFVMTHLACLMQQPSRLPLVMQPCSSLNLTGLEKIELKLPTDGFFLLFKVSAPPFPTPNHCYYDETLIGAGAYLAHTRKLTLDFTSMNPWYNLGLGPWSEEDDGGMRPGDRATCTSGLVIDWILTYAWHYNYLQHIHSVELRGDIQDWVKEKWHRVFAGTHPDQDNVASRQCIHQIEHHGEPESVAMGERWIPTQHYPPACRCELNCSRLRRGIVEPEMPSTTWEDDTQDDLRPLDTLPWHNQMDTDG
;
A
#
# COMPACT_ATOMS: atom_id res chain seq x y z
N MET A 1 18.23 23.56 29.59
CA MET A 1 18.85 22.22 29.68
C MET A 1 18.36 21.43 28.47
N PHE A 2 19.14 21.45 27.39
CA PHE A 2 18.84 20.65 26.20
C PHE A 2 19.50 19.29 26.38
N SER A 3 18.71 18.23 26.22
CA SER A 3 19.15 16.84 26.36
C SER A 3 20.00 16.47 25.14
N GLU A 4 21.29 16.23 25.37
CA GLU A 4 22.20 15.62 24.43
C GLU A 4 21.88 14.12 24.33
N ALA A 5 21.03 13.75 23.39
CA ALA A 5 20.80 12.36 23.03
C ALA A 5 20.94 12.19 21.52
N THR A 6 22.17 12.01 21.01
CA THR A 6 22.44 11.30 19.74
C THR A 6 23.96 11.19 19.44
N PRO A 7 24.65 10.16 19.98
CA PRO A 7 25.81 9.60 19.27
C PRO A 7 25.55 8.15 18.77
N PHE A 8 24.58 7.44 19.36
CA PHE A 8 24.44 6.00 19.14
C PHE A 8 23.82 5.65 17.76
N VAL A 9 22.80 6.38 17.32
CA VAL A 9 22.09 6.11 16.04
C VAL A 9 22.98 6.40 14.82
N MET A 10 23.86 7.41 14.88
CA MET A 10 24.75 7.72 13.77
C MET A 10 25.85 6.67 13.57
N THR A 11 26.25 5.96 14.61
CA THR A 11 27.34 4.97 14.52
C THR A 11 26.87 3.70 13.78
N HIS A 12 25.60 3.32 13.92
CA HIS A 12 25.02 2.18 13.19
C HIS A 12 24.78 2.48 11.70
N LEU A 13 24.36 3.70 11.35
CA LEU A 13 24.16 4.14 9.96
C LEU A 13 25.49 4.22 9.18
N ALA A 14 26.55 4.72 9.80
CA ALA A 14 27.88 4.73 9.19
C ALA A 14 28.41 3.30 8.93
N CYS A 15 28.11 2.35 9.81
CA CYS A 15 28.48 0.94 9.65
C CYS A 15 27.70 0.26 8.51
N LEU A 16 26.41 0.59 8.33
CA LEU A 16 25.59 0.08 7.22
C LEU A 16 26.06 0.60 5.86
N MET A 17 26.44 1.87 5.77
CA MET A 17 27.06 2.42 4.54
C MET A 17 28.43 1.81 4.23
N GLN A 18 29.12 1.26 5.23
CA GLN A 18 30.40 0.53 5.07
C GLN A 18 30.22 -0.98 4.81
N GLN A 19 28.98 -1.51 4.91
CA GLN A 19 28.66 -2.91 4.63
C GLN A 19 27.60 -3.02 3.51
N PRO A 20 27.96 -2.72 2.25
CA PRO A 20 27.06 -2.82 1.11
C PRO A 20 26.42 -4.22 0.93
N SER A 21 26.98 -5.26 1.58
CA SER A 21 26.40 -6.60 1.64
C SER A 21 25.08 -6.70 2.42
N ARG A 22 24.72 -5.69 3.23
CA ARG A 22 23.45 -5.68 4.00
C ARG A 22 22.28 -5.07 3.24
N LEU A 23 22.55 -4.37 2.13
CA LEU A 23 21.51 -3.86 1.24
C LEU A 23 20.93 -5.02 0.40
N PRO A 24 19.65 -4.95 0.02
CA PRO A 24 19.09 -5.84 -0.99
C PRO A 24 19.97 -5.89 -2.25
N LEU A 25 19.99 -7.03 -2.94
CA LEU A 25 20.77 -7.18 -4.17
C LEU A 25 20.45 -6.08 -5.20
N VAL A 26 19.17 -5.71 -5.29
CA VAL A 26 18.67 -4.65 -6.18
C VAL A 26 19.14 -3.25 -5.79
N MET A 27 19.64 -3.08 -4.56
CA MET A 27 20.14 -1.83 -3.99
C MET A 27 21.67 -1.78 -3.92
N GLN A 28 22.37 -2.80 -4.42
CA GLN A 28 23.83 -2.76 -4.39
C GLN A 28 24.35 -1.64 -5.29
N PRO A 29 25.33 -0.83 -4.83
CA PRO A 29 25.83 0.29 -5.59
C PRO A 29 26.36 -0.17 -6.95
N CYS A 30 25.82 0.38 -8.03
CA CYS A 30 26.36 0.15 -9.36
C CYS A 30 27.44 1.20 -9.62
N SER A 31 28.70 0.77 -9.78
CA SER A 31 29.84 1.68 -9.99
C SER A 31 29.75 2.51 -11.28
N SER A 32 28.87 2.13 -12.21
CA SER A 32 28.61 2.87 -13.45
C SER A 32 27.52 3.93 -13.32
N LEU A 33 26.75 3.94 -12.24
CA LEU A 33 25.69 4.93 -12.03
C LEU A 33 26.25 6.12 -11.22
N ASN A 34 26.38 7.26 -11.89
CA ASN A 34 26.65 8.53 -11.22
C ASN A 34 25.35 9.05 -10.59
N LEU A 35 25.08 8.66 -9.34
CA LEU A 35 23.82 8.90 -8.65
C LEU A 35 23.79 10.22 -7.87
N THR A 36 24.50 11.23 -8.39
CA THR A 36 24.41 12.61 -7.91
C THR A 36 23.00 13.14 -8.16
N GLY A 37 22.37 13.75 -7.14
CA GLY A 37 21.00 14.29 -7.25
C GLY A 37 19.88 13.37 -6.76
N LEU A 38 20.19 12.16 -6.29
CA LEU A 38 19.22 11.23 -5.68
C LEU A 38 19.27 11.22 -4.15
N GLU A 39 19.87 12.24 -3.53
CA GLU A 39 19.93 12.36 -2.08
C GLU A 39 18.54 12.59 -1.48
N LYS A 40 17.59 13.11 -2.28
CA LYS A 40 16.20 13.33 -1.91
C LYS A 40 15.25 12.73 -2.96
N ILE A 41 14.44 11.75 -2.54
CA ILE A 41 13.43 11.12 -3.39
C ILE A 41 12.04 11.32 -2.76
N GLU A 42 11.06 11.62 -3.61
CA GLU A 42 9.63 11.61 -3.25
C GLU A 42 8.95 10.53 -4.08
N LEU A 43 8.47 9.48 -3.41
CA LEU A 43 7.74 8.38 -4.03
C LEU A 43 6.25 8.63 -3.90
N LYS A 44 5.62 8.92 -5.03
CA LYS A 44 4.18 9.00 -5.18
C LYS A 44 3.73 7.87 -6.12
N LEU A 45 3.57 6.69 -5.55
CA LEU A 45 3.17 5.48 -6.27
C LEU A 45 1.74 5.11 -5.90
N PRO A 46 0.99 4.46 -6.81
CA PRO A 46 -0.18 3.71 -6.40
C PRO A 46 0.25 2.56 -5.47
N THR A 47 -0.69 1.99 -4.71
CA THR A 47 -0.32 1.05 -3.65
C THR A 47 0.28 -0.26 -4.16
N ASP A 48 -0.21 -0.77 -5.29
CA ASP A 48 0.38 -1.89 -6.01
C ASP A 48 1.84 -1.61 -6.38
N GLY A 49 2.16 -0.38 -6.78
CA GLY A 49 3.53 0.08 -6.99
C GLY A 49 4.40 0.00 -5.73
N PHE A 50 3.85 0.36 -4.56
CA PHE A 50 4.55 0.17 -3.29
C PHE A 50 4.73 -1.29 -2.90
N PHE A 51 3.71 -2.13 -3.15
CA PHE A 51 3.82 -3.57 -2.94
C PHE A 51 4.88 -4.22 -3.81
N LEU A 52 4.94 -3.87 -5.08
CA LEU A 52 5.98 -4.32 -6.01
C LEU A 52 7.37 -3.86 -5.55
N LEU A 53 7.53 -2.56 -5.29
CA LEU A 53 8.81 -1.97 -4.89
C LEU A 53 9.37 -2.64 -3.63
N PHE A 54 8.53 -2.90 -2.63
CA PHE A 54 8.94 -3.47 -1.35
C PHE A 54 8.74 -4.99 -1.24
N LYS A 55 8.44 -5.67 -2.35
CA LYS A 55 8.26 -7.13 -2.43
C LYS A 55 7.22 -7.67 -1.44
N VAL A 56 6.08 -6.99 -1.34
CA VAL A 56 4.96 -7.44 -0.52
C VAL A 56 4.32 -8.68 -1.16
N SER A 57 4.30 -9.78 -0.41
CA SER A 57 3.76 -11.09 -0.80
C SER A 57 2.34 -11.35 -0.26
N ALA A 58 1.73 -10.37 0.41
CA ALA A 58 0.38 -10.50 0.92
C ALA A 58 -0.65 -10.66 -0.22
N PRO A 59 -1.57 -11.64 -0.14
CA PRO A 59 -2.62 -11.80 -1.13
C PRO A 59 -3.45 -10.52 -1.33
N PRO A 60 -3.90 -10.24 -2.56
CA PRO A 60 -3.66 -10.98 -3.82
C PRO A 60 -2.35 -10.69 -4.57
N PHE A 61 -1.49 -9.86 -4.00
CA PHE A 61 -0.43 -9.19 -4.73
C PHE A 61 0.75 -10.12 -5.03
N PRO A 62 1.63 -9.72 -5.96
CA PRO A 62 2.06 -10.59 -7.03
C PRO A 62 3.01 -11.69 -6.55
N THR A 63 2.58 -12.92 -6.78
CA THR A 63 3.52 -14.00 -7.13
C THR A 63 4.16 -13.65 -8.49
N PRO A 64 5.34 -14.20 -8.83
CA PRO A 64 5.97 -13.97 -10.14
C PRO A 64 5.07 -14.26 -11.36
N ASN A 65 3.95 -14.97 -11.17
CA ASN A 65 2.98 -15.32 -12.21
C ASN A 65 1.78 -14.35 -12.29
N HIS A 66 1.71 -13.33 -11.45
CA HIS A 66 0.58 -12.40 -11.40
C HIS A 66 0.70 -11.35 -12.52
N CYS A 67 -0.40 -11.01 -13.19
CA CYS A 67 -0.41 -10.13 -14.36
C CYS A 67 0.01 -8.67 -14.08
N TYR A 68 0.02 -8.28 -12.80
CA TYR A 68 0.51 -6.97 -12.35
C TYR A 68 1.93 -7.03 -11.77
N TYR A 69 2.65 -8.14 -11.95
CA TYR A 69 4.05 -8.24 -11.59
C TYR A 69 4.91 -7.44 -12.58
N ASP A 70 5.60 -6.41 -12.10
CA ASP A 70 6.51 -5.60 -12.90
C ASP A 70 7.94 -5.69 -12.33
N GLU A 71 8.82 -6.38 -13.07
CA GLU A 71 10.23 -6.52 -12.71
C GLU A 71 10.99 -5.18 -12.75
N THR A 72 10.51 -4.20 -13.52
CA THR A 72 11.19 -2.91 -13.64
C THR A 72 11.09 -2.09 -12.35
N LEU A 73 9.97 -2.21 -11.62
CA LEU A 73 9.78 -1.56 -10.32
C LEU A 73 10.66 -2.19 -9.22
N ILE A 74 11.03 -3.46 -9.36
CA ILE A 74 12.04 -4.09 -8.49
C ILE A 74 13.41 -3.43 -8.70
N GLY A 75 13.73 -3.05 -9.93
CA GLY A 75 14.91 -2.27 -10.27
C GLY A 75 14.91 -0.85 -9.68
N ALA A 76 13.74 -0.26 -9.43
CA ALA A 76 13.63 1.07 -8.84
C ALA A 76 14.13 1.12 -7.39
N GLY A 77 14.22 -0.03 -6.71
CA GLY A 77 14.88 -0.15 -5.42
C GLY A 77 16.33 0.37 -5.45
N ALA A 78 17.03 0.25 -6.58
CA ALA A 78 18.41 0.74 -6.74
C ALA A 78 18.55 2.23 -6.42
N TYR A 79 17.53 3.05 -6.74
CA TYR A 79 17.55 4.49 -6.48
C TYR A 79 17.48 4.80 -4.98
N LEU A 80 16.86 3.93 -4.19
CA LEU A 80 16.77 4.08 -2.73
C LEU A 80 18.12 3.91 -2.04
N ALA A 81 19.09 3.23 -2.67
CA ALA A 81 20.39 2.95 -2.05
C ALA A 81 21.21 4.21 -1.76
N HIS A 82 20.96 5.28 -2.54
CA HIS A 82 21.68 6.55 -2.44
C HIS A 82 20.83 7.65 -1.79
N THR A 83 19.61 7.31 -1.37
CA THR A 83 18.67 8.26 -0.77
C THR A 83 19.05 8.57 0.67
N ARG A 84 19.17 9.86 0.99
CA ARG A 84 19.34 10.35 2.38
C ARG A 84 18.02 10.81 2.96
N LYS A 85 17.16 11.40 2.13
CA LYS A 85 15.82 11.86 2.49
C LYS A 85 14.78 11.23 1.55
N LEU A 86 13.89 10.43 2.11
CA LEU A 86 12.79 9.80 1.39
C LEU A 86 11.46 10.38 1.87
N THR A 87 10.60 10.75 0.95
CA THR A 87 9.20 11.07 1.22
C THR A 87 8.33 9.98 0.59
N LEU A 88 7.52 9.30 1.39
CA LEU A 88 6.54 8.30 0.95
C LEU A 88 5.16 8.95 0.96
N ASP A 89 4.59 9.20 -0.22
CA ASP A 89 3.28 9.85 -0.39
C ASP A 89 2.17 8.81 -0.66
N PHE A 90 1.28 8.69 0.32
CA PHE A 90 0.13 7.79 0.33
C PHE A 90 -1.21 8.52 0.08
N THR A 91 -1.21 9.71 -0.54
CA THR A 91 -2.43 10.49 -0.86
C THR A 91 -3.37 9.84 -1.87
N SER A 92 -2.89 8.89 -2.68
CA SER A 92 -3.62 8.38 -3.86
C SER A 92 -3.92 6.88 -3.74
N MET A 93 -4.35 6.42 -2.56
CA MET A 93 -4.42 4.99 -2.27
C MET A 93 -5.84 4.52 -2.02
N ASN A 94 -6.36 3.71 -2.95
CA ASN A 94 -7.25 2.63 -2.56
C ASN A 94 -6.79 1.30 -3.22
N PRO A 95 -5.87 0.58 -2.56
CA PRO A 95 -5.06 -0.49 -3.16
C PRO A 95 -5.86 -1.67 -3.71
N TRP A 96 -6.94 -2.01 -3.02
CA TRP A 96 -7.81 -3.13 -3.38
C TRP A 96 -8.89 -2.75 -4.41
N TYR A 97 -9.00 -1.46 -4.74
CA TYR A 97 -10.14 -0.89 -5.46
C TYR A 97 -9.78 -0.34 -6.83
N ASN A 98 -8.48 -0.09 -7.05
CA ASN A 98 -7.94 0.24 -8.36
C ASN A 98 -7.48 -1.00 -9.15
N LEU A 99 -7.72 -2.22 -8.63
CA LEU A 99 -7.45 -3.47 -9.34
C LEU A 99 -8.57 -3.71 -10.37
N GLY A 100 -8.50 -2.99 -11.49
CA GLY A 100 -9.56 -3.00 -12.52
C GLY A 100 -9.94 -4.38 -13.06
N LEU A 101 -9.07 -5.39 -12.93
CA LEU A 101 -9.26 -6.78 -13.39
C LEU A 101 -8.47 -7.78 -12.51
N GLY A 102 -8.53 -7.65 -11.18
CA GLY A 102 -7.86 -8.59 -10.25
C GLY A 102 -8.72 -9.81 -9.91
N PRO A 103 -8.22 -10.80 -9.15
CA PRO A 103 -9.02 -11.93 -8.62
C PRO A 103 -10.15 -11.52 -7.65
N TRP A 104 -10.45 -10.22 -7.58
CA TRP A 104 -11.47 -9.56 -6.75
C TRP A 104 -12.45 -8.75 -7.60
N SER A 105 -12.35 -8.82 -8.93
CA SER A 105 -13.25 -8.11 -9.85
C SER A 105 -14.64 -8.75 -9.91
N GLU A 106 -14.80 -9.97 -9.38
CA GLU A 106 -16.08 -10.65 -9.27
C GLU A 106 -16.63 -10.52 -7.84
N GLU A 107 -17.96 -10.52 -7.73
CA GLU A 107 -18.65 -10.62 -6.44
C GLU A 107 -18.07 -11.82 -5.68
N ASP A 108 -17.70 -11.61 -4.41
CA ASP A 108 -17.28 -12.74 -3.59
C ASP A 108 -18.42 -13.78 -3.48
N ASP A 109 -18.12 -14.97 -2.95
CA ASP A 109 -19.12 -16.04 -2.75
C ASP A 109 -20.33 -15.62 -1.85
N GLY A 110 -20.34 -14.39 -1.31
CA GLY A 110 -21.44 -13.78 -0.55
C GLY A 110 -22.11 -12.57 -1.24
N GLY A 111 -21.81 -12.29 -2.51
CA GLY A 111 -22.43 -11.20 -3.27
C GLY A 111 -21.95 -9.79 -2.89
N MET A 112 -20.93 -9.67 -2.03
CA MET A 112 -20.39 -8.37 -1.62
C MET A 112 -19.12 -8.06 -2.39
N ARG A 113 -19.01 -6.83 -2.89
CA ARG A 113 -17.74 -6.36 -3.44
C ARG A 113 -16.79 -6.08 -2.27
N PRO A 114 -15.47 -6.14 -2.46
CA PRO A 114 -14.51 -5.69 -1.46
C PRO A 114 -14.77 -4.27 -0.91
N GLY A 115 -15.58 -3.43 -1.57
CA GLY A 115 -16.00 -2.09 -1.09
C GLY A 115 -17.14 -2.03 -0.13
N ASP A 116 -17.93 -3.08 -0.13
CA ASP A 116 -19.06 -3.22 0.76
C ASP A 116 -18.61 -3.85 2.08
N ARG A 117 -17.46 -4.54 2.07
CA ARG A 117 -16.72 -4.93 3.27
C ARG A 117 -16.18 -3.65 3.92
N ALA A 118 -16.33 -3.50 5.23
CA ALA A 118 -15.77 -2.38 5.99
C ALA A 118 -14.23 -2.45 5.98
N THR A 119 -13.60 -2.16 4.85
CA THR A 119 -12.18 -2.42 4.57
C THR A 119 -11.29 -1.36 5.18
N CYS A 120 -10.16 -1.78 5.73
CA CYS A 120 -9.13 -0.84 6.18
C CYS A 120 -8.48 -0.20 4.95
N THR A 121 -8.91 1.00 4.58
CA THR A 121 -8.49 1.67 3.35
C THR A 121 -7.06 2.22 3.37
N SER A 122 -6.43 2.38 4.55
CA SER A 122 -5.12 3.03 4.59
C SER A 122 -4.19 2.56 5.69
N GLY A 123 -4.65 2.46 6.94
CA GLY A 123 -3.74 2.27 8.07
C GLY A 123 -2.95 0.96 8.03
N LEU A 124 -3.66 -0.17 8.12
CA LEU A 124 -3.02 -1.48 8.21
C LEU A 124 -2.26 -1.86 6.94
N VAL A 125 -2.78 -1.43 5.79
CA VAL A 125 -2.12 -1.58 4.50
C VAL A 125 -0.77 -0.88 4.50
N ILE A 126 -0.74 0.42 4.84
CA ILE A 126 0.49 1.20 4.90
C ILE A 126 1.45 0.58 5.91
N ASP A 127 0.92 0.10 7.05
CA ASP A 127 1.72 -0.62 8.03
C ASP A 127 2.39 -1.86 7.42
N TRP A 128 1.68 -2.66 6.65
CA TRP A 128 2.24 -3.82 5.96
C TRP A 128 3.31 -3.42 4.93
N ILE A 129 3.05 -2.42 4.09
CA ILE A 129 4.03 -1.87 3.12
C ILE A 129 5.34 -1.54 3.84
N LEU A 130 5.24 -0.74 4.90
CA LEU A 130 6.39 -0.26 5.64
C LEU A 130 7.06 -1.41 6.41
N THR A 131 6.31 -2.38 6.90
CA THR A 131 6.83 -3.60 7.55
C THR A 131 7.71 -4.38 6.59
N TYR A 132 7.25 -4.63 5.38
CA TYR A 132 8.04 -5.29 4.33
C TYR A 132 9.27 -4.48 3.92
N ALA A 133 9.09 -3.18 3.69
CA ALA A 133 10.17 -2.28 3.34
C ALA A 133 11.27 -2.27 4.41
N TRP A 134 10.89 -2.31 5.69
CA TRP A 134 11.82 -2.41 6.81
C TRP A 134 12.46 -3.80 6.90
N HIS A 135 11.67 -4.88 6.81
CA HIS A 135 12.14 -6.27 6.88
C HIS A 135 13.23 -6.57 5.86
N TYR A 136 13.03 -6.09 4.64
CA TYR A 136 13.98 -6.26 3.53
C TYR A 136 15.01 -5.13 3.44
N ASN A 137 15.23 -4.35 4.51
CA ASN A 137 16.27 -3.32 4.58
C ASN A 137 16.18 -2.21 3.51
N TYR A 138 15.02 -1.95 2.90
CA TYR A 138 14.85 -0.86 1.92
C TYR A 138 14.87 0.53 2.57
N LEU A 139 14.50 0.64 3.85
CA LEU A 139 14.37 1.92 4.55
C LEU A 139 15.42 2.14 5.63
N GLN A 140 16.08 1.08 6.13
CA GLN A 140 16.92 1.14 7.33
C GLN A 140 18.16 2.02 7.20
N HIS A 141 18.71 2.18 5.99
CA HIS A 141 19.88 3.02 5.72
C HIS A 141 19.52 4.47 5.42
N ILE A 142 18.24 4.80 5.21
CA ILE A 142 17.80 6.14 4.83
C ILE A 142 17.73 7.01 6.08
N HIS A 143 18.44 8.14 6.07
CA HIS A 143 18.60 8.99 7.25
C HIS A 143 17.30 9.67 7.70
N SER A 144 16.46 10.07 6.76
CA SER A 144 15.19 10.76 7.03
C SER A 144 14.09 10.20 6.14
N VAL A 145 13.07 9.59 6.75
CA VAL A 145 11.88 9.11 6.05
C VAL A 145 10.67 9.92 6.54
N GLU A 146 9.97 10.56 5.60
CA GLU A 146 8.77 11.37 5.84
C GLU A 146 7.56 10.65 5.22
N LEU A 147 6.48 10.51 5.98
CA LEU A 147 5.24 9.91 5.51
C LEU A 147 4.20 11.00 5.23
N ARG A 148 3.60 11.01 4.03
CA ARG A 148 2.57 11.98 3.60
C ARG A 148 1.28 11.30 3.16
N GLY A 149 0.18 12.05 3.24
CA GLY A 149 -1.14 11.62 2.77
C GLY A 149 -2.09 11.18 3.87
N ASP A 150 -3.12 10.44 3.47
CA ASP A 150 -4.25 10.03 4.31
C ASP A 150 -3.90 8.81 5.16
N ILE A 151 -2.88 8.97 6.00
CA ILE A 151 -2.35 7.93 6.88
C ILE A 151 -2.97 8.10 8.27
N GLN A 152 -3.41 6.98 8.86
CA GLN A 152 -3.92 6.95 10.22
C GLN A 152 -2.82 7.30 11.24
N ASP A 153 -3.19 7.99 12.31
CA ASP A 153 -2.24 8.53 13.28
C ASP A 153 -1.42 7.45 14.00
N TRP A 154 -2.03 6.29 14.30
CA TRP A 154 -1.30 5.18 14.93
C TRP A 154 -0.18 4.64 14.04
N VAL A 155 -0.36 4.63 12.71
CA VAL A 155 0.67 4.21 11.74
C VAL A 155 1.78 5.26 11.71
N LYS A 156 1.40 6.54 11.60
CA LYS A 156 2.37 7.65 11.61
C LYS A 156 3.22 7.60 12.88
N GLU A 157 2.57 7.45 14.04
CA GLU A 157 3.25 7.38 15.33
C GLU A 157 4.19 6.18 15.43
N LYS A 158 3.71 4.97 15.08
CA LYS A 158 4.52 3.75 15.06
C LYS A 158 5.77 3.95 14.19
N TRP A 159 5.59 4.35 12.94
CA TRP A 159 6.69 4.43 11.99
C TRP A 159 7.61 5.62 12.23
N HIS A 160 7.10 6.73 12.75
CA HIS A 160 7.96 7.83 13.22
C HIS A 160 8.90 7.35 14.32
N ARG A 161 8.41 6.57 15.30
CA ARG A 161 9.25 6.00 16.36
C ARG A 161 10.26 5.00 15.79
N VAL A 162 9.87 4.16 14.82
CA VAL A 162 10.78 3.20 14.15
C VAL A 162 11.90 3.93 13.41
N PHE A 163 11.58 4.93 12.57
CA PHE A 163 12.58 5.70 11.83
C PHE A 163 13.49 6.52 12.73
N ALA A 164 12.98 7.01 13.87
CA ALA A 164 13.78 7.70 14.87
C ALA A 164 14.66 6.75 15.72
N GLY A 165 14.50 5.42 15.59
CA GLY A 165 15.19 4.45 16.45
C GLY A 165 14.78 4.51 17.92
N THR A 166 13.51 4.87 18.17
CA THR A 166 12.93 5.04 19.52
C THR A 166 11.77 4.09 19.78
N HIS A 167 11.47 3.19 18.85
CA HIS A 167 10.41 2.20 19.01
C HIS A 167 10.84 1.14 20.05
N PRO A 168 10.01 0.82 21.05
CA PRO A 168 10.38 -0.12 22.12
C PRO A 168 10.75 -1.51 21.58
N ASP A 169 10.07 -1.95 20.53
CA ASP A 169 10.28 -3.25 19.87
C ASP A 169 10.99 -3.12 18.52
N GLN A 170 11.98 -2.23 18.40
CA GLN A 170 12.63 -1.94 17.12
C GLN A 170 13.14 -3.19 16.40
N ASP A 171 13.66 -4.17 17.13
CA ASP A 171 14.17 -5.43 16.57
C ASP A 171 13.06 -6.35 16.04
N ASN A 172 11.84 -6.20 16.55
CA ASN A 172 10.72 -7.09 16.25
C ASN A 172 9.67 -6.46 15.34
N VAL A 173 9.72 -5.15 15.11
CA VAL A 173 8.67 -4.39 14.41
C VAL A 173 8.40 -4.89 12.98
N ALA A 174 9.40 -5.54 12.36
CA ALA A 174 9.29 -6.25 11.10
C ALA A 174 10.00 -7.60 11.13
N SER A 175 9.81 -8.36 12.21
CA SER A 175 10.35 -9.70 12.33
C SER A 175 9.79 -10.64 11.24
N ARG A 176 10.43 -11.80 11.05
CA ARG A 176 9.87 -12.86 10.18
C ARG A 176 8.47 -13.30 10.64
N GLN A 177 8.20 -13.25 11.94
CA GLN A 177 6.89 -13.57 12.49
C GLN A 177 5.85 -12.53 12.04
N CYS A 178 6.20 -11.24 12.02
CA CYS A 178 5.32 -10.20 11.51
C CYS A 178 5.01 -10.40 10.03
N ILE A 179 6.02 -10.70 9.21
CA ILE A 179 5.80 -11.03 7.78
C ILE A 179 4.87 -12.24 7.64
N HIS A 180 5.12 -13.32 8.39
CA HIS A 180 4.26 -14.50 8.36
C HIS A 180 2.81 -14.20 8.75
N GLN A 181 2.59 -13.37 9.78
CA GLN A 181 1.27 -12.93 10.20
C GLN A 181 0.56 -12.08 9.13
N ILE A 182 1.31 -11.28 8.37
CA ILE A 182 0.79 -10.50 7.26
C ILE A 182 0.42 -11.40 6.09
N GLU A 183 1.20 -12.44 5.79
CA GLU A 183 0.93 -13.37 4.68
C GLU A 183 -0.25 -14.32 4.98
N HIS A 184 -0.44 -14.66 6.25
CA HIS A 184 -1.45 -15.63 6.72
C HIS A 184 -2.55 -14.95 7.54
N HIS A 185 -2.86 -13.70 7.21
CA HIS A 185 -3.93 -12.96 7.89
C HIS A 185 -5.27 -13.73 7.80
N GLY A 186 -5.92 -13.91 8.95
CA GLY A 186 -7.18 -14.63 9.05
C GLY A 186 -7.06 -16.16 9.05
N GLU A 187 -5.88 -16.74 8.80
CA GLU A 187 -5.69 -18.19 8.83
C GLU A 187 -5.94 -18.79 10.23
N PRO A 188 -5.42 -18.21 11.34
CA PRO A 188 -5.71 -18.73 12.67
C PRO A 188 -7.21 -18.76 12.99
N GLU A 189 -7.95 -17.75 12.55
CA GLU A 189 -9.40 -17.67 12.71
C GLU A 189 -10.14 -18.77 11.92
N SER A 190 -9.81 -19.00 10.64
CA SER A 190 -10.41 -20.09 9.85
C SER A 190 -10.13 -21.45 10.47
N VAL A 191 -8.88 -21.69 10.90
CA VAL A 191 -8.48 -22.95 11.53
C VAL A 191 -9.25 -23.18 12.83
N ALA A 192 -9.43 -22.14 13.65
CA ALA A 192 -10.20 -22.24 14.88
C ALA A 192 -11.69 -22.55 14.64
N MET A 193 -12.23 -22.11 13.49
CA MET A 193 -13.61 -22.41 13.06
C MET A 193 -13.74 -23.76 12.35
N GLY A 194 -12.63 -24.46 12.08
CA GLY A 194 -12.63 -25.70 11.30
C GLY A 194 -12.89 -25.48 9.80
N GLU A 195 -12.69 -24.26 9.32
CA GLU A 195 -12.89 -23.85 7.94
C GLU A 195 -11.56 -23.89 7.16
N ARG A 196 -11.66 -24.08 5.84
CA ARG A 196 -10.50 -23.91 4.96
C ARG A 196 -10.18 -22.42 4.86
N TRP A 197 -8.95 -22.04 5.16
CA TRP A 197 -8.50 -20.66 4.93
C TRP A 197 -8.51 -20.33 3.43
N ILE A 198 -9.26 -19.29 3.08
CA ILE A 198 -9.35 -18.76 1.73
C ILE A 198 -8.92 -17.29 1.79
N PRO A 199 -7.76 -16.90 1.25
CA PRO A 199 -7.28 -15.52 1.30
C PRO A 199 -8.32 -14.49 0.82
N THR A 200 -9.16 -14.86 -0.16
CA THR A 200 -10.22 -13.97 -0.66
C THR A 200 -11.29 -13.58 0.35
N GLN A 201 -11.34 -14.23 1.50
CA GLN A 201 -12.27 -13.93 2.60
C GLN A 201 -11.64 -13.04 3.69
N HIS A 202 -10.31 -12.97 3.76
CA HIS A 202 -9.59 -12.26 4.81
C HIS A 202 -8.88 -11.01 4.33
N TYR A 203 -8.59 -10.91 3.03
CA TYR A 203 -8.09 -9.69 2.40
C TYR A 203 -9.20 -8.98 1.62
N PRO A 204 -9.13 -7.65 1.45
CA PRO A 204 -8.36 -6.75 2.31
C PRO A 204 -8.78 -6.89 3.77
N PRO A 205 -7.90 -6.60 4.74
CA PRO A 205 -8.25 -6.70 6.14
C PRO A 205 -9.42 -5.78 6.47
N ALA A 206 -10.35 -6.29 7.27
CA ALA A 206 -11.45 -5.49 7.77
C ALA A 206 -10.93 -4.37 8.70
N CYS A 207 -11.41 -3.15 8.48
CA CYS A 207 -11.26 -2.01 9.37
C CYS A 207 -11.99 -2.35 10.68
N ARG A 208 -11.23 -2.61 11.75
CA ARG A 208 -11.77 -2.72 13.12
C ARG A 208 -11.82 -1.36 13.83
N CYS A 209 -11.67 -0.26 13.10
CA CYS A 209 -11.71 1.08 13.66
C CYS A 209 -13.15 1.43 14.06
N GLU A 210 -13.32 2.17 15.15
CA GLU A 210 -14.63 2.69 15.59
C GLU A 210 -15.26 3.63 14.54
N LEU A 211 -14.43 4.23 13.69
CA LEU A 211 -14.82 5.06 12.56
C LEU A 211 -14.41 4.36 11.26
N ASN A 212 -15.33 4.22 10.31
CA ASN A 212 -15.03 3.64 9.00
C ASN A 212 -13.84 4.39 8.38
N CYS A 213 -12.80 3.66 8.02
CA CYS A 213 -11.55 4.18 7.46
C CYS A 213 -11.79 5.09 6.23
N SER A 214 -12.90 4.86 5.50
CA SER A 214 -13.36 5.71 4.38
C SER A 214 -13.77 7.13 4.79
N ARG A 215 -14.08 7.38 6.07
CA ARG A 215 -14.49 8.68 6.62
C ARG A 215 -13.32 9.58 7.00
N LEU A 216 -12.09 9.07 7.01
CA LEU A 216 -10.89 9.84 7.29
C LEU A 216 -10.37 10.46 6.00
N ARG A 217 -10.77 11.69 5.67
CA ARG A 217 -10.13 12.47 4.59
C ARG A 217 -9.16 13.49 5.19
N ARG A 218 -7.87 13.40 4.84
CA ARG A 218 -6.83 14.32 5.32
C ARG A 218 -6.73 14.40 6.86
N GLY A 219 -7.03 13.31 7.54
CA GLY A 219 -7.05 13.25 9.01
C GLY A 219 -8.26 13.94 9.66
N ILE A 220 -9.26 14.34 8.87
CA ILE A 220 -10.50 14.91 9.36
C ILE A 220 -11.61 13.86 9.19
N VAL A 221 -12.38 13.63 10.25
CA VAL A 221 -13.55 12.76 10.21
C VAL A 221 -14.66 13.50 9.49
N GLU A 222 -15.02 13.05 8.30
CA GLU A 222 -16.18 13.58 7.60
C GLU A 222 -17.48 13.08 8.27
N PRO A 223 -18.52 13.94 8.35
CA PRO A 223 -19.84 13.51 8.81
C PRO A 223 -20.33 12.36 7.92
N GLU A 224 -21.09 11.43 8.52
CA GLU A 224 -21.75 10.37 7.77
C GLU A 224 -22.58 11.01 6.67
N MET A 225 -22.24 10.73 5.41
CA MET A 225 -23.18 11.00 4.34
C MET A 225 -24.35 10.07 4.59
N PRO A 226 -25.59 10.61 4.70
CA PRO A 226 -26.76 9.75 4.82
C PRO A 226 -26.70 8.74 3.68
N SER A 227 -26.80 7.45 4.02
CA SER A 227 -26.84 6.39 3.02
C SER A 227 -28.05 6.68 2.14
N THR A 228 -27.83 7.28 0.97
CA THR A 228 -28.82 7.26 -0.09
C THR A 228 -28.89 5.78 -0.46
N THR A 229 -29.84 5.08 0.14
CA THR A 229 -30.32 3.80 -0.37
C THR A 229 -30.74 4.08 -1.80
N TRP A 230 -29.94 3.64 -2.76
CA TRP A 230 -30.22 3.73 -4.19
C TRP A 230 -31.43 2.88 -4.62
N GLU A 231 -32.28 2.49 -3.66
CA GLU A 231 -33.44 1.64 -3.86
C GLU A 231 -34.68 2.41 -4.37
N ASP A 232 -34.60 3.71 -4.68
CA ASP A 232 -35.79 4.50 -5.01
C ASP A 232 -35.72 5.36 -6.29
N ASP A 233 -34.74 5.13 -7.18
CA ASP A 233 -34.65 5.83 -8.48
C ASP A 233 -34.77 4.89 -9.70
N THR A 234 -35.27 3.66 -9.51
CA THR A 234 -35.72 2.79 -10.61
C THR A 234 -37.24 2.67 -10.63
N GLN A 235 -37.94 3.81 -10.65
CA GLN A 235 -39.34 3.81 -11.04
C GLN A 235 -39.62 4.91 -12.07
N ASP A 236 -39.87 4.43 -13.29
CA ASP A 236 -40.57 5.11 -14.39
C ASP A 236 -39.96 6.38 -15.00
N ASP A 237 -39.08 6.18 -15.99
CA ASP A 237 -39.16 6.99 -17.21
C ASP A 237 -38.72 6.18 -18.44
N LEU A 238 -39.42 5.06 -18.69
CA LEU A 238 -39.42 4.40 -20.01
C LEU A 238 -40.13 5.31 -21.02
N ARG A 239 -39.40 6.28 -21.56
CA ARG A 239 -39.85 6.97 -22.78
C ARG A 239 -39.60 6.06 -23.99
N PRO A 240 -40.60 5.83 -24.85
CA PRO A 240 -40.41 5.08 -26.08
C PRO A 240 -39.34 5.73 -26.96
N LEU A 241 -38.31 4.96 -27.29
CA LEU A 241 -37.31 5.29 -28.31
C LEU A 241 -37.95 5.09 -29.69
N ASP A 242 -38.80 6.02 -30.09
CA ASP A 242 -39.22 6.17 -31.48
C ASP A 242 -39.16 7.64 -31.87
N THR A 243 -38.54 7.90 -33.02
CA THR A 243 -38.33 9.20 -33.70
C THR A 243 -37.08 10.00 -33.30
N LEU A 244 -35.94 9.64 -33.88
CA LEU A 244 -34.98 10.64 -34.36
C LEU A 244 -34.67 10.41 -35.85
N PRO A 245 -35.01 11.34 -36.75
CA PRO A 245 -34.87 11.19 -38.19
C PRO A 245 -33.61 11.92 -38.68
N TRP A 246 -32.48 11.23 -38.77
CA TRP A 246 -31.34 11.75 -39.54
C TRP A 246 -30.68 10.64 -40.34
N HIS A 247 -31.18 10.53 -41.58
CA HIS A 247 -30.48 10.01 -42.74
C HIS A 247 -29.04 10.56 -42.81
N ASN A 248 -28.07 9.69 -43.00
CA ASN A 248 -26.90 10.00 -43.81
C ASN A 248 -26.92 9.08 -45.03
N GLN A 249 -27.29 9.68 -46.16
CA GLN A 249 -27.04 9.16 -47.51
C GLN A 249 -25.52 9.17 -47.70
N MET A 250 -24.93 8.01 -47.96
CA MET A 250 -23.60 7.93 -48.55
C MET A 250 -23.76 7.97 -50.06
N ASP A 251 -23.29 9.07 -50.66
CA ASP A 251 -23.04 9.16 -52.09
C ASP A 251 -21.93 8.17 -52.46
N THR A 252 -22.22 7.27 -53.40
CA THR A 252 -21.22 6.45 -54.07
C THR A 252 -20.69 7.20 -55.28
N ASP A 253 -19.38 7.46 -55.29
CA ASP A 253 -18.63 8.00 -56.41
C ASP A 253 -18.84 7.19 -57.70
N GLY A 254 -19.05 7.93 -58.79
CA GLY A 254 -18.99 7.47 -60.18
C GLY A 254 -18.52 8.62 -61.08
#